data_AF-A0A3D0JET9-F1
#
_entry.id   AF-A0A3D0JET9-F1
#
_cell.length_a   1.000
_cell.length_b   1.000
_cell.length_c   1.000
_cell.angle_alpha   90.00
_cell.angle_beta   90.00
_cell.angle_gamma   90.00
#
_symmetry.space_group_name_H-M   'P 1'
#
loop_
_entity.id
_entity.type
_entity.pdbx_description
1 polymer ?
#
loop_
_entity_poly.entity_id
_entity_poly.type
_entity_poly.pdbx_seq_one_letter_code
_entity_poly.pdbx_strand_id
1 'polypeptide(L)'
;ERNIFPFQEDADVMFNSALIYELSVLKQYVEPILFGIPETEPEFGEAKRILKLLGYFVGIDSTRVPMNSLLREFIGGSAFKV
;
A
#
# COMPACT_ATOMS: atom_id res chain seq x y z
N GLU A 1 -7.36 12.43 13.24
CA GLU A 1 -7.68 11.45 14.31
C GLU A 1 -9.05 11.67 14.97
N ARG A 2 -10.10 12.10 14.24
CA ARG A 2 -11.42 12.39 14.86
C ARG A 2 -12.46 11.27 14.72
N ASN A 3 -12.28 10.35 13.77
CA ASN A 3 -13.37 9.48 13.31
C ASN A 3 -13.12 7.98 13.46
N ILE A 4 -11.90 7.49 13.21
CA ILE A 4 -11.63 6.03 13.22
C ILE A 4 -10.92 5.64 14.51
N PHE A 5 -9.71 6.18 14.75
CA PHE A 5 -8.89 5.83 15.91
C PHE A 5 -9.59 5.97 17.28
N PRO A 6 -10.37 7.03 17.58
CA PRO A 6 -10.98 7.18 18.90
C PRO A 6 -12.02 6.12 19.25
N PHE A 7 -12.65 5.51 18.24
CA PHE A 7 -13.79 4.60 18.42
C PHE A 7 -13.45 3.15 18.10
N GLN A 8 -12.17 2.82 17.82
CA GLN A 8 -11.77 1.47 17.43
C GLN A 8 -12.00 0.44 18.54
N GLU A 9 -11.88 0.85 19.80
CA GLU A 9 -12.08 -0.01 20.98
C GLU A 9 -13.57 -0.20 21.33
N ASP A 10 -14.43 0.69 20.83
CA ASP A 10 -15.89 0.63 21.02
C ASP A 10 -16.59 -0.18 19.91
N ALA A 11 -15.82 -0.71 18.95
CA ALA A 11 -16.38 -1.47 17.84
C ALA A 11 -16.80 -2.89 18.27
N ASP A 12 -17.98 -3.33 17.84
CA ASP A 12 -18.47 -4.69 18.10
C ASP A 12 -17.55 -5.77 17.53
N VAL A 13 -16.89 -5.48 16.40
CA VAL A 13 -15.94 -6.38 15.72
C VAL A 13 -14.82 -5.57 15.07
N MET A 14 -13.58 -6.05 15.21
CA MET A 14 -12.41 -5.53 14.51
C MET A 14 -11.77 -6.64 13.66
N PHE A 15 -11.42 -6.33 12.42
CA PHE A 15 -10.75 -7.26 11.50
C PHE A 15 -9.53 -6.60 10.85
N ASN A 16 -8.40 -7.30 10.88
CA ASN A 16 -7.19 -6.88 10.18
C ASN A 16 -7.10 -7.64 8.86
N SER A 17 -7.31 -6.95 7.74
CA SER A 17 -7.20 -7.50 6.39
C SER A 17 -5.79 -7.41 5.81
N ALA A 18 -4.79 -6.94 6.57
CA ALA A 18 -3.44 -6.76 6.08
C ALA A 18 -2.77 -8.09 5.73
N LEU A 19 -2.06 -8.10 4.61
CA LEU A 19 -1.35 -9.27 4.13
C LEU A 19 0.15 -8.94 4.07
N ILE A 20 0.98 -9.84 4.60
CA ILE A 20 2.43 -9.59 4.78
C ILE A 20 3.14 -9.26 3.45
N TYR A 21 2.61 -9.76 2.33
CA TYR A 21 3.20 -9.58 1.01
C TYR A 21 2.76 -8.29 0.28
N GLU A 22 1.84 -7.49 0.84
CA GLU A 22 1.27 -6.32 0.13
C GLU A 22 2.34 -5.31 -0.25
N LEU A 23 3.21 -4.94 0.69
CA LEU A 23 4.28 -3.98 0.43
C LEU A 23 5.30 -4.52 -0.60
N SER A 24 5.58 -5.82 -0.60
CA SER A 24 6.43 -6.46 -1.60
C SER A 24 5.85 -6.40 -3.02
N VAL A 25 4.53 -6.51 -3.16
CA VAL A 25 3.85 -6.37 -4.46
C VAL A 25 3.78 -4.89 -4.87
N LEU A 26 3.31 -4.02 -3.98
CA LEU A 26 3.10 -2.60 -4.25
C LEU A 26 4.39 -1.86 -4.58
N LYS A 27 5.52 -2.27 -4.00
CA LYS A 27 6.84 -1.67 -4.23
C LYS A 27 7.13 -1.45 -5.72
N GLN A 28 6.80 -2.43 -6.56
CA GLN A 28 7.06 -2.38 -8.00
C GLN A 28 6.30 -1.26 -8.72
N TYR A 29 5.13 -0.87 -8.19
CA TYR A 29 4.27 0.18 -8.75
C TYR A 29 4.55 1.54 -8.11
N VAL A 30 4.85 1.56 -6.81
CA VAL A 30 5.01 2.78 -6.02
C VAL A 30 6.39 3.41 -6.22
N GLU A 31 7.46 2.62 -6.32
CA GLU A 31 8.83 3.16 -6.45
C GLU A 31 9.00 4.10 -7.65
N PRO A 32 8.56 3.75 -8.89
CA PRO A 32 8.67 4.67 -10.03
C PRO A 32 7.96 6.00 -9.81
N ILE A 33 6.81 5.98 -9.11
CA ILE A 33 6.02 7.18 -8.83
C ILE A 33 6.76 8.06 -7.82
N LEU A 34 7.29 7.47 -6.75
CA LEU A 34 8.02 8.21 -5.72
C LEU A 34 9.36 8.76 -6.22
N PHE A 35 10.07 8.02 -7.07
CA PHE A 35 11.29 8.53 -7.73
C PHE A 35 11.01 9.67 -8.72
N GLY A 36 9.77 9.78 -9.20
CA GLY A 36 9.34 10.87 -10.07
C GLY A 36 9.11 12.21 -9.36
N ILE A 37 9.11 12.24 -8.02
CA ILE A 37 8.87 13.46 -7.24
C ILE A 37 10.17 14.31 -7.23
N PRO A 38 10.16 15.55 -7.75
CA PRO A 38 11.36 16.39 -7.78
C PRO A 38 11.68 16.99 -6.41
N GLU A 39 12.95 17.35 -6.20
CA GLU A 39 13.41 17.90 -4.91
C GLU A 39 12.79 19.25 -4.52
N THR A 40 12.19 19.93 -5.49
CA THR A 40 11.50 21.21 -5.31
C THR A 40 10.13 21.06 -4.64
N GLU A 41 9.55 19.86 -4.66
CA GLU A 41 8.25 19.63 -4.02
C GLU A 41 8.39 19.53 -2.50
N PRO A 42 7.46 20.11 -1.75
CA PRO A 42 7.47 20.02 -0.29
C PRO A 42 7.38 18.56 0.21
N GLU A 43 6.79 17.65 -0.57
CA GLU A 43 6.64 16.23 -0.26
C GLU A 43 7.91 15.40 -0.54
N PHE A 44 8.96 15.96 -1.14
CA PHE A 44 10.17 15.20 -1.48
C PHE A 44 10.82 14.51 -0.27
N GLY A 45 10.77 15.15 0.90
CA GLY A 45 11.23 14.55 2.15
C GLY A 45 10.44 13.29 2.52
N GLU A 46 9.12 13.34 2.39
CA GLU A 46 8.24 12.21 2.65
C GLU A 46 8.40 11.11 1.59
N ALA A 47 8.58 11.47 0.32
CA ALA A 47 8.87 10.51 -0.75
C ALA A 47 10.12 9.67 -0.43
N LYS A 48 11.21 10.32 -0.01
CA LYS A 48 12.44 9.63 0.43
C LYS A 48 12.21 8.74 1.66
N ARG A 49 11.38 9.18 2.62
CA ARG A 49 11.05 8.39 3.81
C ARG A 49 10.31 7.11 3.42
N ILE A 50 9.34 7.20 2.51
CA ILE A 50 8.58 6.04 2.01
C ILE A 50 9.48 5.13 1.18
N LEU A 51 10.32 5.66 0.29
CA LEU A 51 11.30 4.87 -0.47
C LEU A 51 12.25 4.08 0.46
N LYS A 52 12.74 4.71 1.54
CA LYS A 52 13.57 4.03 2.53
C LYS A 52 12.82 2.88 3.22
N LEU A 53 11.54 3.08 3.57
CA LEU A 53 10.70 2.02 4.12
C LEU A 53 10.53 0.86 3.14
N LEU A 54 10.22 1.16 1.88
CA LEU A 54 10.08 0.15 0.82
C LEU A 54 11.39 -0.60 0.56
N GLY A 55 12.54 0.03 0.82
CA GLY A 55 13.87 -0.57 0.72
C GLY A 55 14.07 -1.83 1.59
N TYR A 56 13.28 -2.02 2.65
CA TYR A 56 13.35 -3.22 3.49
C TYR A 56 12.62 -4.43 2.87
N PHE A 57 11.87 -4.24 1.79
CA PHE A 57 11.07 -5.28 1.16
C PHE A 57 11.67 -5.71 -0.18
N VAL A 58 11.69 -7.03 -0.42
CA VAL A 58 11.98 -7.59 -1.73
C VAL A 58 10.72 -7.50 -2.59
N GLY A 59 10.85 -6.93 -3.78
CA GLY A 59 9.76 -6.85 -4.74
C GLY A 59 9.35 -8.23 -5.24
N ILE A 60 8.05 -8.52 -5.28
CA ILE A 60 7.52 -9.78 -5.82
C ILE A 60 6.47 -9.52 -6.88
N ASP A 61 6.37 -10.42 -7.84
CA ASP A 61 5.44 -10.33 -8.96
C ASP A 61 3.97 -10.47 -8.51
N SER A 62 3.10 -9.67 -9.11
CA SER A 62 1.67 -9.59 -8.78
C SER A 62 0.83 -10.76 -9.31
N THR A 63 1.35 -11.62 -10.19
CA THR A 63 0.62 -12.78 -10.75
C THR A 63 0.14 -13.76 -9.68
N ARG A 64 0.87 -13.87 -8.56
CA ARG A 64 0.52 -14.76 -7.44
C ARG A 64 -0.55 -14.21 -6.50
N VAL A 65 -0.94 -12.94 -6.68
CA VAL A 65 -2.00 -12.32 -5.87
C VAL A 65 -3.36 -12.91 -6.28
N PRO A 66 -4.17 -13.44 -5.36
CA PRO A 66 -5.49 -13.97 -5.68
C PRO A 66 -6.38 -12.92 -6.36
N MET A 67 -7.21 -13.33 -7.33
CA MET A 67 -8.11 -12.40 -8.06
C MET A 67 -9.17 -11.75 -7.15
N ASN A 68 -9.50 -12.38 -6.03
CA ASN A 68 -10.42 -11.85 -5.02
C ASN A 68 -9.73 -11.07 -3.89
N SER A 69 -8.42 -10.80 -4.01
CA SER A 69 -7.72 -9.94 -3.05
C SER A 69 -8.09 -8.48 -3.28
N LEU A 70 -8.39 -7.73 -2.22
CA LEU A 70 -8.64 -6.28 -2.29
C LEU A 70 -7.44 -5.52 -2.87
N LEU A 71 -6.21 -6.03 -2.73
CA LEU A 71 -5.02 -5.46 -3.35
C LEU A 71 -5.16 -5.31 -4.87
N ARG A 72 -5.97 -6.16 -5.51
CA ARG A 72 -6.25 -6.12 -6.95
C ARG A 72 -6.98 -4.85 -7.40
N GLU A 73 -7.59 -4.09 -6.50
CA GLU A 73 -8.15 -2.77 -6.81
C GLU A 73 -7.06 -1.77 -7.21
N PHE A 74 -5.85 -1.92 -6.67
CA PHE A 74 -4.72 -1.02 -6.93
C PHE A 74 -3.82 -1.52 -8.07
N ILE A 75 -3.60 -2.83 -8.16
CA ILE A 75 -2.63 -3.43 -9.09
C ILE A 75 -3.29 -4.07 -10.33
N GLY A 76 -4.62 -4.06 -10.40
CA GLY A 76 -5.41 -4.68 -11.47
C GLY A 76 -5.52 -6.20 -11.38
N GLY A 77 -6.40 -6.78 -12.20
CA GLY A 77 -6.69 -8.23 -12.23
C GLY A 77 -7.71 -8.70 -11.19
N SER A 78 -8.57 -7.79 -10.72
CA SER A 78 -9.63 -8.11 -9.77
C SER A 78 -10.74 -8.94 -10.42
N ALA A 79 -11.27 -9.89 -9.68
CA ALA A 79 -12.51 -10.59 -10.04
C ALA A 79 -13.76 -9.70 -9.79
N PHE A 80 -13.61 -8.64 -9.01
CA PHE A 80 -14.66 -7.67 -8.76
C PHE A 80 -14.68 -6.60 -9.85
N LYS A 81 -15.88 -6.21 -10.28
CA LYS A 81 -16.06 -5.02 -11.12
C LYS A 81 -15.97 -3.82 -10.19
N VAL A 82 -14.92 -3.03 -10.36
CA VAL A 82 -14.72 -1.73 -9.71
C VAL A 82 -15.07 -0.64 -10.71
#